data_AF-A0AAU9T7H0-F1
#
_entry.id   AF-A0AAU9T7H0-F1
#
_cell.length_a   1.000
_cell.length_b   1.000
_cell.length_c   1.000
_cell.angle_alpha   90.00
_cell.angle_beta   90.00
_cell.angle_gamma   90.00
#
_symmetry.space_group_name_H-M   'P 1'
#
loop_
_entity.id
_entity.type
_entity.pdbx_description
1 polymer ?
#
loop_
_entity_poly.entity_id
_entity_poly.type
_entity_poly.pdbx_seq_one_letter_code
_entity_poly.pdbx_strand_id
1 'polypeptide(L)'
;MVTLIKEIIGFVIATLLNRSRNLKHKIFINSINFKKCPHPGESQRHKLCKELNLELDQVKYWFQNKRSQSKAQDERSSNILLRGENDKIRCENEAMLDVLQNVLCPACGSPSFGRDERERNLQKHYLENAVLKEM
;
A
#
# COMPACT_ATOMS: atom_id res chain seq x y z
N MET A 1 -55.44 15.18 11.93
CA MET A 1 -54.32 15.32 10.96
C MET A 1 -52.96 15.44 11.63
N VAL A 2 -52.77 16.31 12.62
CA VAL A 2 -51.46 16.50 13.30
C VAL A 2 -50.94 15.23 14.01
N THR A 3 -51.83 14.42 14.59
CA THR A 3 -51.49 13.13 15.23
C THR A 3 -50.99 12.10 14.23
N LEU A 4 -51.66 11.96 13.08
CA LEU A 4 -51.28 11.04 12.01
C LEU A 4 -49.92 11.39 11.40
N ILE A 5 -49.63 12.69 11.24
CA ILE A 5 -48.34 13.18 10.76
C ILE A 5 -47.22 12.83 11.77
N LYS A 6 -47.47 12.96 13.08
CA LYS A 6 -46.51 12.57 14.11
C LYS A 6 -46.20 11.06 14.10
N GLU A 7 -47.20 10.21 13.87
CA GLU A 7 -47.02 8.76 13.78
C GLU A 7 -46.22 8.34 12.56
N ILE A 8 -46.52 8.93 11.39
CA ILE A 8 -45.78 8.66 10.15
C ILE A 8 -44.32 9.11 10.28
N ILE A 9 -44.08 10.30 10.82
CA ILE A 9 -42.71 10.80 11.07
C ILE A 9 -41.98 9.88 12.07
N GLY A 10 -42.65 9.46 13.14
CA GLY A 10 -42.10 8.53 14.13
C GLY A 10 -41.70 7.19 13.51
N PHE A 11 -42.55 6.61 12.65
CA PHE A 11 -42.27 5.36 11.96
C PHE A 11 -41.10 5.49 10.98
N VAL A 12 -41.04 6.59 10.22
CA VAL A 12 -39.94 6.86 9.28
C VAL A 12 -38.62 7.04 10.03
N ILE A 13 -38.59 7.82 11.12
CA ILE A 13 -37.39 8.01 11.96
C ILE A 13 -36.95 6.67 12.57
N ALA A 14 -37.88 5.89 13.13
CA ALA A 14 -37.58 4.58 13.71
C ALA A 14 -36.97 3.62 12.67
N THR A 15 -37.54 3.60 11.46
CA THR A 15 -37.04 2.77 10.34
C THR A 15 -35.64 3.19 9.91
N LEU A 16 -35.39 4.49 9.77
CA LEU A 16 -34.08 5.05 9.41
C LEU A 16 -33.02 4.78 10.48
N LEU A 17 -33.35 4.99 11.77
CA LEU A 17 -32.46 4.68 12.89
C LEU A 17 -32.16 3.19 12.98
N ASN A 18 -33.15 2.33 12.75
CA ASN A 18 -32.95 0.88 12.75
C ASN A 18 -32.05 0.43 11.60
N ARG A 19 -32.22 1.00 10.40
CA ARG A 19 -31.34 0.75 9.24
C ARG A 19 -29.90 1.18 9.52
N SER A 20 -29.71 2.38 10.09
CA SER A 20 -28.37 2.90 10.46
C SER A 20 -27.70 2.04 11.53
N ARG A 21 -28.44 1.63 12.57
CA ARG A 21 -27.96 0.73 13.63
C ARG A 21 -27.55 -0.64 13.07
N ASN A 22 -28.37 -1.23 12.19
CA ASN A 22 -28.06 -2.49 11.54
C ASN A 22 -26.79 -2.40 10.67
N LEU A 23 -26.62 -1.31 9.91
CA LEU A 23 -25.42 -1.13 9.09
C LEU A 23 -24.16 -1.03 9.94
N LYS A 24 -24.20 -0.26 11.04
CA LYS A 24 -23.07 -0.15 11.99
C LYS A 24 -22.75 -1.48 12.67
N HIS A 25 -23.77 -2.20 13.13
CA HIS A 25 -23.63 -3.51 13.75
C HIS A 25 -22.99 -4.52 12.80
N LYS A 26 -23.47 -4.55 11.54
CA LYS A 26 -22.96 -5.43 10.49
C LYS A 26 -21.50 -5.15 10.14
N ILE A 27 -21.11 -3.87 10.01
CA ILE A 27 -19.71 -3.47 9.77
C ILE A 27 -18.82 -3.87 10.96
N PHE A 28 -19.29 -3.65 12.18
CA PHE A 28 -18.54 -3.96 13.40
C PHE A 28 -18.28 -5.47 13.57
N ILE A 29 -19.33 -6.30 13.45
CA ILE A 29 -19.23 -7.77 13.52
C ILE A 29 -18.29 -8.29 12.44
N ASN A 30 -18.42 -7.79 11.21
CA ASN A 30 -17.54 -8.12 10.11
C ASN A 30 -16.07 -7.77 10.41
N SER A 31 -15.81 -6.57 10.94
CA SER A 31 -14.46 -6.13 11.31
C SER A 31 -13.84 -7.01 12.40
N ILE A 32 -14.59 -7.35 13.45
CA ILE A 32 -14.13 -8.22 14.54
C ILE A 32 -13.82 -9.62 14.03
N ASN A 33 -14.72 -10.20 13.23
CA ASN A 33 -14.55 -11.56 12.73
C ASN A 33 -13.36 -11.67 11.78
N PHE A 34 -13.11 -10.67 10.93
CA PHE A 34 -11.90 -10.66 10.09
C PHE A 34 -10.61 -10.60 10.90
N LYS A 35 -10.55 -9.75 11.94
CA LYS A 35 -9.37 -9.66 12.81
C LYS A 35 -9.09 -10.96 13.58
N LYS A 36 -10.14 -11.68 13.99
CA LYS A 36 -10.01 -12.96 14.71
C LYS A 36 -9.72 -14.14 13.79
N CYS A 37 -10.30 -14.16 12.59
CA CYS A 37 -10.18 -15.25 11.63
C CYS A 37 -10.34 -14.73 10.19
N PRO A 38 -9.23 -14.43 9.47
CA PRO A 38 -9.27 -13.93 8.10
C PRO A 38 -9.76 -14.98 7.08
N HIS A 39 -9.72 -16.25 7.48
CA HIS A 39 -10.08 -17.42 6.67
C HIS A 39 -11.10 -18.28 7.42
N PRO A 40 -12.35 -17.80 7.56
CA PRO A 40 -13.37 -18.53 8.30
C PRO A 40 -13.68 -19.87 7.62
N GLY A 41 -13.69 -20.93 8.43
CA GLY A 41 -14.14 -22.25 8.02
C GLY A 41 -15.65 -22.29 7.78
N GLU A 42 -16.15 -23.40 7.25
CA GLU A 42 -17.54 -23.52 6.81
C GLU A 42 -18.56 -23.27 7.92
N SER A 43 -18.37 -23.84 9.12
CA SER A 43 -19.26 -23.62 10.26
C SER A 43 -19.28 -22.16 10.73
N GLN A 44 -18.16 -21.45 10.63
CA GLN A 44 -18.08 -20.02 10.98
C GLN A 44 -18.79 -19.16 9.94
N ARG A 45 -18.64 -19.48 8.65
CA ARG A 45 -19.39 -18.80 7.57
C ARG A 45 -20.89 -18.93 7.76
N HIS A 46 -21.39 -20.11 8.15
CA HIS A 46 -22.81 -20.32 8.43
C HIS A 46 -23.31 -19.50 9.63
N LYS A 47 -22.52 -19.41 10.72
CA LYS A 47 -22.85 -18.54 11.86
C LYS A 47 -22.96 -17.07 11.44
N LEU A 48 -22.00 -16.60 10.65
CA LEU A 48 -22.01 -15.24 10.11
C LEU A 48 -23.20 -14.95 9.21
N CYS A 49 -23.62 -15.91 8.38
CA CYS A 49 -24.82 -15.77 7.55
C CYS A 49 -26.07 -15.51 8.41
N LYS A 50 -26.23 -16.28 9.49
CA LYS A 50 -27.35 -16.13 10.43
C LYS A 50 -27.28 -14.81 11.19
N GLU A 51 -26.13 -14.48 11.76
CA GLU A 51 -25.95 -13.25 12.56
C GLU A 51 -26.11 -11.97 11.74
N LEU A 52 -25.68 -11.99 10.47
CA LEU A 52 -25.66 -10.81 9.59
C LEU A 52 -26.82 -10.73 8.62
N ASN A 53 -27.68 -11.76 8.62
CA ASN A 53 -28.74 -11.98 7.64
C ASN A 53 -28.22 -11.78 6.21
N LEU A 54 -27.15 -12.54 5.89
CA LEU A 54 -26.45 -12.54 4.61
C LEU A 54 -26.47 -13.94 4.01
N GLU A 55 -26.39 -13.99 2.68
CA GLU A 55 -26.18 -15.24 1.96
C GLU A 55 -24.72 -15.70 2.08
N LEU A 56 -24.50 -17.02 1.99
CA LEU A 56 -23.18 -17.65 2.11
C LEU A 56 -22.17 -17.07 1.12
N ASP A 57 -22.59 -16.81 -0.12
CA ASP A 57 -21.75 -16.22 -1.15
C ASP A 57 -21.38 -14.77 -0.83
N GLN A 58 -22.30 -13.98 -0.26
CA GLN A 58 -22.00 -12.61 0.17
C GLN A 58 -20.94 -12.59 1.27
N VAL A 59 -21.02 -13.53 2.22
CA VAL A 59 -19.99 -13.69 3.27
C VAL A 59 -18.66 -14.11 2.62
N LYS A 60 -18.67 -15.11 1.73
CA LYS A 60 -17.46 -15.57 1.01
C LYS A 60 -16.77 -14.42 0.26
N TYR A 61 -17.51 -13.68 -0.57
CA TYR A 61 -16.97 -12.56 -1.34
C TYR A 61 -16.51 -11.42 -0.44
N TRP A 62 -17.21 -11.14 0.65
CA TRP A 62 -16.81 -10.13 1.61
C TRP A 62 -15.41 -10.44 2.20
N PHE A 63 -15.17 -11.68 2.63
CA PHE A 63 -13.85 -12.08 3.15
C PHE A 63 -12.77 -12.07 2.07
N GLN A 64 -13.09 -12.50 0.85
CA GLN A 64 -12.16 -12.41 -0.29
C GLN A 64 -11.76 -10.95 -0.57
N ASN A 65 -12.75 -10.07 -0.72
CA ASN A 65 -12.52 -8.64 -0.98
C ASN A 65 -11.75 -7.97 0.16
N LYS A 66 -12.05 -8.32 1.41
CA LYS A 66 -11.31 -7.78 2.55
C LYS A 66 -9.87 -8.20 2.61
N ARG A 67 -9.54 -9.44 2.27
CA ARG A 67 -8.13 -9.86 2.15
C ARG A 67 -7.42 -9.11 1.03
N SER A 68 -8.03 -9.01 -0.15
CA SER A 68 -7.46 -8.26 -1.27
C SER A 68 -7.25 -6.78 -0.93
N GLN A 69 -8.21 -6.15 -0.25
CA GLN A 69 -8.11 -4.77 0.21
C GLN A 69 -6.97 -4.58 1.22
N SER A 70 -6.82 -5.50 2.19
CA SER A 70 -5.73 -5.44 3.17
C SER A 70 -4.38 -5.55 2.48
N LYS A 71 -4.21 -6.56 1.61
CA LYS A 71 -2.97 -6.78 0.87
C LYS A 71 -2.60 -5.55 0.02
N ALA A 72 -3.56 -4.98 -0.70
CA ALA A 72 -3.32 -3.77 -1.50
C ALA A 72 -2.93 -2.55 -0.65
N GLN A 73 -3.50 -2.41 0.55
CA GLN A 73 -3.15 -1.34 1.48
C GLN A 73 -1.73 -1.53 2.04
N ASP A 74 -1.35 -2.76 2.39
CA ASP A 74 -0.03 -3.10 2.90
C ASP A 74 1.04 -2.88 1.81
N GLU A 75 0.79 -3.34 0.58
CA GLU A 75 1.66 -3.11 -0.58
C GLU A 75 1.85 -1.62 -0.88
N ARG A 76 0.76 -0.84 -0.84
CA ARG A 76 0.82 0.62 -1.03
C ARG A 76 1.67 1.28 0.05
N SER A 77 1.47 0.89 1.32
CA SER A 77 2.20 1.45 2.45
C SER A 77 3.69 1.12 2.34
N SER A 78 4.02 -0.13 2.01
CA SER A 78 5.38 -0.59 1.74
C SER A 78 6.03 0.18 0.58
N ASN A 79 5.31 0.38 -0.52
CA ASN A 79 5.82 1.13 -1.67
C ASN A 79 6.16 2.59 -1.33
N ILE A 80 5.34 3.25 -0.50
CA ILE A 80 5.61 4.62 -0.03
C ILE A 80 6.90 4.67 0.79
N LEU A 81 7.10 3.70 1.70
CA LEU A 81 8.33 3.63 2.51
C LEU A 81 9.56 3.43 1.63
N LEU A 82 9.51 2.47 0.70
CA LEU A 82 10.60 2.19 -0.22
C LEU A 82 10.95 3.39 -1.10
N ARG A 83 9.94 4.17 -1.55
CA ARG A 83 10.17 5.41 -2.30
C ARG A 83 10.87 6.45 -1.44
N GLY A 84 10.45 6.64 -0.20
CA GLY A 84 11.10 7.56 0.74
C GLY A 84 12.56 7.18 1.02
N GLU A 85 12.85 5.89 1.20
CA GLU A 85 14.22 5.38 1.36
C GLU A 85 15.05 5.57 0.08
N ASN A 86 14.45 5.33 -1.09
CA ASN A 86 15.13 5.54 -2.37
C ASN A 86 15.50 7.00 -2.58
N ASP A 87 14.58 7.93 -2.29
CA ASP A 87 14.84 9.36 -2.39
C ASP A 87 15.94 9.80 -1.40
N LYS A 88 15.93 9.27 -0.18
CA LYS A 88 17.02 9.51 0.79
C LYS A 88 18.38 9.05 0.26
N ILE A 89 18.46 7.83 -0.24
CA ILE A 89 19.70 7.27 -0.82
C ILE A 89 20.14 8.11 -2.04
N ARG A 90 19.21 8.57 -2.87
CA ARG A 90 19.51 9.43 -4.02
C ARG A 90 20.11 10.77 -3.56
N CYS A 91 19.54 11.42 -2.55
CA CYS A 91 20.09 12.65 -1.98
C CYS A 91 21.48 12.43 -1.38
N GLU A 92 21.70 11.33 -0.66
CA GLU A 92 23.02 10.98 -0.11
C GLU A 92 24.05 10.75 -1.22
N ASN A 93 23.69 10.02 -2.28
CA ASN A 93 24.53 9.80 -3.44
C ASN A 93 24.88 11.11 -4.17
N GLU A 94 23.91 12.01 -4.33
CA GLU A 94 24.12 13.33 -4.92
C GLU A 94 25.09 14.17 -4.08
N ALA A 95 24.93 14.19 -2.76
CA ALA A 95 25.85 14.89 -1.86
C ALA A 95 27.26 14.30 -1.89
N MET A 96 27.39 12.97 -1.93
CA MET A 96 28.70 12.30 -2.07
C MET A 96 29.38 12.66 -3.39
N LEU A 97 28.61 12.74 -4.49
CA LEU A 97 29.15 13.11 -5.79
C LEU A 97 29.59 14.58 -5.83
N ASP A 98 28.87 15.49 -5.18
CA ASP A 98 29.28 16.89 -5.05
C ASP A 98 30.60 17.04 -4.27
N VAL A 99 30.73 16.30 -3.15
CA VAL A 99 32.00 16.24 -2.40
C VAL A 99 33.13 15.72 -3.30
N LEU A 100 32.90 14.64 -4.04
CA LEU A 100 33.91 14.08 -4.95
C LEU A 100 34.27 15.05 -6.07
N GLN A 101 33.31 15.82 -6.60
CA GLN A 101 33.55 16.80 -7.65
C GLN A 101 34.56 17.88 -7.23
N ASN A 102 34.55 18.25 -5.94
CA ASN A 102 35.44 19.28 -5.39
C ASN A 102 36.79 18.73 -4.87
N VAL A 103 36.99 17.41 -4.88
CA VAL A 103 38.27 16.79 -4.50
C VAL A 103 39.28 16.91 -5.64
N LEU A 104 40.44 17.47 -5.33
CA LEU A 104 41.62 17.49 -6.19
C LEU A 104 42.51 16.29 -5.89
N CYS A 105 43.11 15.70 -6.93
CA CYS A 105 44.09 14.63 -6.74
C CYS A 105 45.38 15.17 -6.08
N PRO A 106 45.84 14.63 -4.93
CA PRO A 106 47.06 15.14 -4.27
C PRO A 106 48.34 14.95 -5.08
N ALA A 107 48.36 13.97 -5.99
CA ALA A 107 49.55 13.63 -6.78
C ALA A 107 49.68 14.45 -8.08
N CYS A 108 48.58 14.95 -8.66
CA CYS A 108 48.60 15.69 -9.92
C CYS A 108 47.81 17.01 -9.92
N GLY A 109 47.16 17.40 -8.82
CA GLY A 109 46.42 18.65 -8.66
C GLY A 109 45.18 18.80 -9.55
N SER A 110 44.85 17.78 -10.35
CA SER A 110 43.75 17.85 -11.31
C SER A 110 42.39 17.70 -10.61
N PRO A 111 41.34 18.42 -11.06
CA PRO A 111 39.97 18.22 -10.60
C PRO A 111 39.51 16.79 -10.84
N SER A 112 38.66 16.25 -9.97
CA SER A 112 38.03 14.96 -10.25
C SER A 112 37.23 15.04 -11.56
N PHE A 113 37.38 14.03 -12.42
CA PHE A 113 36.66 13.96 -13.69
C PHE A 113 35.15 14.08 -13.44
N GLY A 114 34.46 14.99 -14.14
CA GLY A 114 33.02 15.18 -14.00
C GLY A 114 32.22 13.89 -14.27
N ARG A 115 30.95 13.85 -13.87
CA ARG A 115 30.05 12.69 -14.05
C ARG A 115 30.10 12.13 -15.48
N ASP A 116 29.98 13.00 -16.47
CA ASP A 116 29.92 12.63 -17.89
C ASP A 116 31.25 12.05 -18.42
N GLU A 117 32.38 12.57 -17.93
CA GLU A 117 33.71 12.09 -18.31
C GLU A 117 33.98 10.71 -17.70
N ARG A 118 33.54 10.51 -16.45
CA ARG A 118 33.61 9.19 -15.78
C ARG A 118 32.79 8.15 -16.50
N GLU A 119 31.57 8.50 -16.91
CA GLU A 119 30.67 7.57 -17.61
C GLU A 119 31.20 7.17 -18.99
N ARG A 120 31.74 8.14 -19.76
CA ARG A 120 32.44 7.86 -21.02
C ARG A 120 33.66 6.96 -20.83
N ASN A 121 34.48 7.22 -19.82
CA ASN A 121 35.67 6.40 -19.53
C ASN A 121 35.29 4.98 -19.10
N LEU A 122 34.23 4.83 -18.30
CA LEU A 122 33.72 3.53 -17.89
C LEU A 122 33.22 2.73 -19.10
N GLN A 123 32.45 3.37 -19.98
CA GLN A 123 31.93 2.76 -21.20
C GLN A 123 33.05 2.33 -22.15
N LYS A 124 34.09 3.17 -22.29
CA LYS A 124 35.31 2.84 -23.04
C LYS A 124 36.01 1.61 -22.45
N HIS A 125 36.21 1.55 -21.14
CA HIS A 125 36.83 0.38 -20.49
C HIS A 125 35.98 -0.89 -20.60
N TYR A 126 34.65 -0.79 -20.58
CA TYR A 126 33.78 -1.95 -20.84
C TYR A 126 33.98 -2.50 -22.25
N LEU A 127 34.05 -1.63 -23.25
CA LEU A 127 34.31 -2.00 -24.64
C LEU A 127 35.71 -2.62 -24.81
N GLU A 128 36.74 -2.01 -24.25
CA GLU A 128 38.12 -2.54 -24.28
C GLU A 128 38.21 -3.93 -23.65
N ASN A 129 37.58 -4.14 -22.48
CA ASN A 129 37.55 -5.43 -21.82
C ASN A 129 36.75 -6.49 -22.59
N ALA A 130 35.69 -6.09 -23.31
CA ALA A 130 34.95 -7.00 -24.17
C ALA A 130 35.82 -7.48 -25.34
N VAL A 131 36.52 -6.56 -26.01
CA VAL A 131 37.46 -6.88 -27.09
C VAL A 131 38.59 -7.78 -26.59
N LEU A 132 39.19 -7.47 -25.44
CA LEU A 132 40.27 -8.26 -24.86
C LEU A 132 39.85 -9.67 -24.42
N LYS A 133 38.57 -9.89 -24.12
CA LYS A 133 38.04 -11.23 -23.78
C LYS A 133 37.80 -12.12 -25.00
N GLU A 134 37.71 -11.52 -26.18
CA GLU A 134 37.52 -12.24 -27.45
C GLU A 134 38.85 -12.51 -28.19
N MET A 135 39.98 -12.05 -27.62
CA MET A 135 41.35 -12.37 -28.05
C MET A 135 41.92 -13.55 -27.25
#